data_AF-A0A3D3T0Z0-F1
#
_entry.id   AF-A0A3D3T0Z0-F1
#
_cell.length_a   1.000
_cell.length_b   1.000
_cell.length_c   1.000
_cell.angle_alpha   90.00
_cell.angle_beta   90.00
_cell.angle_gamma   90.00
#
_symmetry.space_group_name_H-M   'P 1'
#
loop_
_entity.id
_entity.type
_entity.pdbx_description
1 polymer ?
#
loop_
_entity_poly.entity_id
_entity_poly.type
_entity_poly.pdbx_seq_one_letter_code
_entity_poly.pdbx_strand_id
1 'polypeptide(L)' 'SMGFALPGAIAAQLVHPERRVLAIAGDGGFLMNVQEMETAR' A
#
# COMPACT_ATOMS: atom_id res chain seq x y z
N SER A 1 -5.50 6.11 -9.94
CA SER A 1 -5.64 4.91 -10.78
C SER A 1 -6.00 3.72 -9.89
N MET A 2 -6.70 2.70 -10.39
CA MET A 2 -6.97 1.49 -9.61
C MET A 2 -5.66 0.77 -9.25
N GLY A 3 -5.63 0.07 -8.11
CA GLY A 3 -4.45 -0.68 -7.65
C GLY A 3 -3.37 0.13 -6.94
N PHE A 4 -3.39 1.47 -7.00
CA PHE A 4 -2.28 2.29 -6.51
C PHE A 4 -2.20 2.45 -4.98
N ALA A 5 -3.32 2.33 -4.27
CA ALA A 5 -3.37 2.69 -2.85
C ALA A 5 -2.43 1.84 -1.98
N LEU A 6 -2.32 0.54 -2.23
CA LEU A 6 -1.44 -0.38 -1.49
C LEU A 6 0.06 -0.12 -1.75
N PRO A 7 0.57 -0.18 -3.00
CA PRO A 7 1.98 0.13 -3.30
C PRO A 7 2.36 1.55 -2.87
N GLY A 8 1.44 2.52 -3.05
CA GLY A 8 1.66 3.89 -2.62
C GLY A 8 1.83 4.04 -1.11
N ALA A 9 1.04 3.31 -0.31
CA ALA A 9 1.19 3.31 1.14
C ALA A 9 2.47 2.62 1.61
N ILE A 10 2.83 1.48 1.02
CA ILE A 10 4.09 0.79 1.30
C ILE A 10 5.27 1.74 1.02
N ALA A 11 5.29 2.38 -0.16
CA ALA A 11 6.33 3.35 -0.51
C ALA A 11 6.36 4.55 0.46
N ALA A 12 5.20 5.08 0.84
CA ALA A 12 5.12 6.19 1.78
C ALA A 12 5.67 5.82 3.17
N GLN A 13 5.43 4.60 3.65
CA GLN A 13 5.96 4.11 4.93
C GLN A 13 7.48 3.89 4.87
N LEU A 14 8.00 3.41 3.73
CA LEU A 14 9.44 3.24 3.51
C LEU A 14 10.19 4.58 3.48
N VAL A 15 9.61 5.61 2.86
CA VAL A 15 10.22 6.95 2.77
C VAL A 15 10.05 7.74 4.08
N HIS A 16 8.99 7.48 4.84
CA HIS A 16 8.68 8.19 6.08
C HIS A 16 8.41 7.20 7.24
N PRO A 17 9.43 6.49 7.75
CA PRO A 17 9.27 5.43 8.73
C PRO A 17 8.66 5.90 10.06
N GLU A 18 8.88 7.16 10.43
CA GLU A 18 8.38 7.76 11.68
C GLU A 18 6.90 8.16 11.62
N ARG A 19 6.29 8.13 10.43
CA ARG A 19 4.90 8.58 10.22
C ARG A 19 3.99 7.36 10.13
N ARG A 20 2.79 7.49 10.70
CA ARG A 20 1.72 6.51 10.48
C ARG A 20 1.11 6.74 9.10
N VAL A 21 1.13 5.71 8.25
CA VAL A 21 0.51 5.72 6.92
C VAL A 21 -0.79 4.92 6.94
N LEU A 22 -1.83 5.47 6.32
CA LEU A 22 -3.12 4.81 6.11
C LEU A 22 -3.48 4.89 4.63
N ALA A 23 -3.76 3.75 4.00
CA ALA A 23 -4.37 3.66 2.68
C ALA A 23 -5.82 3.18 2.77
N ILE A 24 -6.66 3.73 1.90
CA ILE A 24 -8.03 3.26 1.68
C ILE A 24 -8.08 2.73 0.25
N ALA A 25 -8.52 1.48 0.09
CA ALA A 25 -8.65 0.80 -1.19
C ALA A 25 -10.00 0.09 -1.25
N GLY A 26 -10.63 0.08 -2.43
CA GLY A 26 -11.70 -0.87 -2.71
C GLY A 26 -11.13 -2.29 -2.86
N ASP A 27 -12.00 -3.30 -2.76
CA ASP A 27 -11.65 -4.72 -2.89
C ASP A 27 -10.92 -5.03 -4.22
N GLY A 28 -11.45 -4.56 -5.35
CA GLY A 28 -10.82 -4.78 -6.66
C GLY A 28 -9.44 -4.13 -6.78
N GLY A 29 -9.25 -2.94 -6.19
CA GLY A 29 -7.95 -2.28 -6.17
C GLY A 29 -6.95 -2.93 -5.21
N PHE A 30 -7.43 -3.44 -4.07
CA PHE A 30 -6.60 -4.16 -3.12
C PHE A 30 -6.12 -5.49 -3.69
N LEU A 31 -7.03 -6.28 -4.28
CA LEU A 31 -6.73 -7.60 -4.85
C LEU A 31 -5.77 -7.56 -6.04
N MET A 32 -5.64 -6.42 -6.73
CA MET A 32 -4.65 -6.28 -7.81
C MET A 32 -3.20 -6.45 -7.33
N ASN A 33 -2.89 -5.94 -6.13
CA ASN A 33 -1.51 -5.81 -5.64
C ASN A 33 -1.29 -6.41 -4.25
N VAL A 34 -2.24 -7.20 -3.72
CA VAL A 34 -2.20 -7.72 -2.34
C VAL A 34 -0.92 -8.52 -2.03
N GLN A 35 -0.34 -9.19 -3.03
CA GLN A 35 0.92 -9.92 -2.92
C GLN A 35 2.10 -9.07 -2.42
N GLU A 36 2.07 -7.74 -2.61
CA GLU A 36 3.13 -6.85 -2.09
C GLU A 36 3.15 -6.80 -0.55
N MET A 37 2.06 -7.17 0.13
CA MET A 37 2.05 -7.25 1.60
C MET A 37 2.99 -8.34 2.13
N GLU A 38 3.31 -9.37 1.34
CA GLU A 38 4.26 -10.41 1.76
C GLU A 38 5.69 -9.88 1.87
N THR A 39 6.02 -8.83 1.11
CA THR A 39 7.36 -8.22 1.08
C THR A 39 7.45 -6.91 1.85
N ALA A 40 6.31 -6.34 2.28
CA ALA A 40 6.26 -5.16 3.14
C ALA A 40 6.85 -5.47 4.53
N ARG A 41 7.97 -4.84 4.86
CA ARG A 41 8.70 -4.97 6.12
C ARG A 41 8.87 -3.63 6.81
#